data_AF-A0A821ZBX8-F1
#
_entry.id   AF-A0A821ZBX8-F1
#
_cell.length_a   1.000
_cell.length_b   1.000
_cell.length_c   1.000
_cell.angle_alpha   90.00
_cell.angle_beta   90.00
_cell.angle_gamma   90.00
#
_symmetry.space_group_name_H-M   'P 1'
#
loop_
_entity.id
_entity.type
_entity.pdbx_description
1 polymer ?
#
loop_
_entity_poly.entity_id
_entity_poly.type
_entity_poly.pdbx_seq_one_letter_code
_entity_poly.pdbx_strand_id
1 'polypeptide(L)'
;LSMLINTHRTCSVHLGLGEFHRNSSINDNNSVGFLGIEYSAKEFNAYSWEDMYNTPNHPILKDIVYWDPHPQPSNHPCFGSLLIDHYSHLDVATIIRNITSLLETGNTLNLILDYGDNAAYLAYSAPDDPQGPIEAFNRVHTRIDMTKLFAEPAPHSEDFA
;
A
#
# COMPACT_ATOMS: atom_id res chain seq x y z
N LEU A 1 1.64 15.87 -8.39
CA LEU A 1 2.77 16.27 -7.49
C LEU A 1 2.71 17.72 -7.01
N SER A 2 2.20 18.69 -7.79
CA SER A 2 2.21 20.13 -7.43
C SER A 2 1.64 20.48 -6.06
N MET A 3 0.60 19.77 -5.59
CA MET A 3 0.06 19.96 -4.25
C MET A 3 1.13 19.69 -3.17
N LEU A 4 1.81 18.54 -3.26
CA LEU A 4 2.83 18.15 -2.28
C LEU A 4 4.01 19.13 -2.25
N ILE A 5 4.42 19.65 -3.42
CA ILE A 5 5.56 20.59 -3.51
C ILE A 5 5.28 21.89 -2.74
N ASN A 6 4.05 22.42 -2.86
CA ASN A 6 3.68 23.76 -2.36
C ASN A 6 3.16 23.77 -0.92
N THR A 7 2.81 22.61 -0.35
CA THR A 7 2.33 22.53 1.04
C THR A 7 3.44 22.85 2.03
N HIS A 8 3.09 23.55 3.13
CA HIS A 8 3.99 23.78 4.26
C HIS A 8 4.10 22.51 5.11
N ARG A 9 5.34 22.11 5.42
CA ARG A 9 5.66 20.78 5.94
C ARG A 9 6.28 20.89 7.33
N THR A 10 5.81 20.06 8.26
CA THR A 10 6.27 20.09 9.67
C THR A 10 6.88 18.76 10.12
N CYS A 11 6.39 17.63 9.63
CA CYS A 11 6.88 16.28 9.97
C CYS A 11 7.43 15.56 8.74
N SER A 12 8.33 14.60 8.98
CA SER A 12 8.80 13.68 7.94
C SER A 12 7.84 12.51 7.80
N VAL A 13 7.46 12.18 6.56
CA VAL A 13 6.62 11.03 6.22
C VAL A 13 7.14 10.37 4.94
N HIS A 14 6.87 9.08 4.81
CA HIS A 14 7.00 8.35 3.56
C HIS A 14 5.61 8.14 2.97
N LEU A 15 5.47 8.35 1.66
CA LEU A 15 4.22 8.18 0.92
C LEU A 15 4.44 7.22 -0.25
N GLY A 16 3.38 6.50 -0.61
CA GLY A 16 3.27 5.82 -1.89
C GLY A 16 2.19 6.51 -2.72
N LEU A 17 2.49 6.78 -3.99
CA LEU A 17 1.53 7.27 -4.97
C LEU A 17 1.39 6.21 -6.05
N GLY A 18 0.18 5.71 -6.28
CA GLY A 18 -0.14 4.83 -7.41
C GLY A 18 -1.15 5.49 -8.32
N GLU A 19 -0.94 5.36 -9.63
CA GLU A 19 -1.85 5.80 -10.67
C GLU A 19 -2.12 4.63 -11.62
N PHE A 20 -3.40 4.36 -11.87
CA PHE A 20 -3.82 3.39 -12.85
C PHE A 20 -4.38 4.11 -14.08
N HIS A 21 -3.69 4.00 -15.21
CA HIS A 21 -4.10 4.61 -16.46
C HIS A 21 -5.12 3.72 -17.18
N ARG A 22 -6.40 3.93 -16.89
CA ARG A 22 -7.53 3.12 -17.42
C ARG A 22 -7.60 3.09 -18.96
N ASN A 23 -7.01 4.06 -19.65
CA ASN A 23 -7.01 4.15 -21.11
C ASN A 23 -5.69 3.70 -21.77
N SER A 24 -4.72 3.23 -20.99
CA SER A 24 -3.51 2.62 -21.53
C SER A 24 -3.84 1.21 -22.02
N SER A 25 -3.35 0.86 -23.21
CA SER A 25 -3.49 -0.50 -23.75
C SER A 25 -2.90 -1.51 -22.75
N ILE A 26 -3.48 -2.71 -22.62
CA ILE A 26 -2.92 -3.80 -21.78
C ILE A 26 -1.47 -4.15 -22.19
N ASN A 27 -1.07 -3.79 -23.41
CA ASN A 27 0.29 -3.96 -23.92
C ASN A 27 1.18 -2.72 -23.75
N ASP A 28 0.68 -1.67 -23.12
CA ASP A 28 1.45 -0.47 -22.80
C ASP A 28 2.00 -0.64 -21.38
N ASN A 29 3.32 -0.76 -21.27
CA ASN A 29 4.03 -0.89 -19.98
C ASN A 29 3.83 0.35 -19.07
N ASN A 30 3.09 1.36 -19.53
CA ASN A 30 2.69 2.55 -18.78
C ASN A 30 1.27 2.47 -18.17
N SER A 31 0.64 1.29 -18.10
CA SER A 31 -0.72 1.17 -17.53
C SER A 31 -0.80 1.45 -16.02
N VAL A 32 0.33 1.31 -15.31
CA VAL A 32 0.45 1.62 -13.88
C VAL A 32 1.69 2.46 -13.64
N GLY A 33 1.51 3.66 -13.07
CA GLY A 33 2.59 4.48 -12.54
C GLY A 33 2.62 4.38 -11.03
N PHE A 34 3.79 4.25 -10.42
CA PHE A 34 3.92 4.36 -8.97
C PHE A 34 5.19 5.10 -8.58
N LEU A 35 5.10 5.84 -7.47
CA LEU A 35 6.20 6.60 -6.89
C LEU A 35 6.24 6.41 -5.38
N GLY A 36 7.44 6.25 -4.84
CA GLY A 36 7.73 6.46 -3.43
C GLY A 36 8.08 7.91 -3.23
N ILE A 37 7.57 8.54 -2.18
CA ILE A 37 7.90 9.92 -1.86
C ILE A 37 8.42 10.00 -0.44
N GLU A 38 9.65 10.49 -0.30
CA GLU A 38 10.19 10.95 0.97
C GLU A 38 9.85 12.43 1.12
N TYR A 39 9.13 12.76 2.19
CA TYR A 39 8.47 14.04 2.33
C TYR A 39 8.72 14.63 3.72
N SER A 40 9.48 15.74 3.82
CA SER A 40 9.75 16.41 5.10
C SER A 40 9.81 17.92 4.95
N ALA A 41 10.00 18.64 6.06
CA ALA A 41 10.20 20.10 6.07
C ALA A 41 11.34 20.61 5.16
N LYS A 42 12.37 19.78 4.92
CA LYS A 42 13.56 20.14 4.14
C LYS A 42 13.71 19.35 2.85
N GLU A 43 13.13 18.15 2.80
CA GLU A 43 13.34 17.20 1.71
C GLU A 43 12.04 16.95 0.92
N PHE A 44 12.19 16.78 -0.39
CA PHE A 44 11.15 16.28 -1.29
C PHE A 44 11.83 15.42 -2.34
N ASN A 45 11.83 14.10 -2.12
CA ASN A 45 12.40 13.16 -3.06
C ASN A 45 11.30 12.23 -3.57
N ALA A 46 11.27 12.01 -4.88
CA ALA A 46 10.35 11.08 -5.52
C ALA A 46 11.18 9.99 -6.20
N TYR A 47 10.81 8.74 -5.96
CA TYR A 47 11.49 7.55 -6.41
C TYR A 47 10.53 6.68 -7.22
N SER A 48 10.96 6.28 -8.40
CA SER A 48 10.50 5.07 -9.08
C SER A 48 11.25 3.84 -8.54
N TRP A 49 11.01 2.68 -9.14
CA TRP A 49 11.81 1.50 -8.81
C TRP A 49 13.27 1.62 -9.31
N GLU A 50 13.55 2.41 -10.35
CA GLU A 50 14.87 2.51 -10.98
C GLU A 50 15.89 3.30 -10.15
N ASP A 51 15.41 4.26 -9.37
CA ASP A 51 16.19 5.27 -8.63
C ASP A 51 16.01 5.17 -7.11
N MET A 52 15.35 4.12 -6.62
CA MET A 52 15.33 3.75 -5.20
C MET A 52 16.75 3.51 -4.66
N TYR A 53 16.96 3.76 -3.36
CA TYR A 53 18.27 3.59 -2.74
C TYR A 53 18.71 2.14 -2.72
N ASN A 54 19.75 1.78 -3.48
CA ASN A 54 20.26 0.40 -3.49
C ASN A 54 21.21 0.15 -2.31
N THR A 55 20.71 -0.50 -1.27
CA THR A 55 21.53 -0.95 -0.13
C THR A 55 21.30 -2.44 0.15
N PRO A 56 22.18 -3.14 0.88
CA PRO A 56 21.96 -4.55 1.21
C PRO A 56 20.63 -4.83 1.93
N ASN A 57 20.10 -3.86 2.69
CA ASN A 57 18.82 -3.96 3.39
C ASN A 57 17.66 -3.30 2.64
N HIS A 58 17.94 -2.68 1.49
CA HIS A 58 16.96 -2.05 0.61
C HIS A 58 17.33 -2.31 -0.86
N PRO A 59 17.19 -3.57 -1.34
CA PRO A 59 17.47 -3.90 -2.72
C PRO A 59 16.50 -3.21 -3.69
N ILE A 60 17.03 -2.75 -4.83
CA ILE A 60 16.17 -2.33 -5.94
C ILE A 60 15.46 -3.56 -6.51
N LEU A 61 14.13 -3.48 -6.57
CA LEU A 61 13.26 -4.50 -7.12
C LEU A 61 12.47 -3.89 -8.27
N LYS A 62 12.63 -4.44 -9.48
CA LYS A 62 11.93 -3.91 -10.65
C LYS A 62 10.41 -3.93 -10.41
N ASP A 63 9.73 -2.90 -10.88
CA ASP A 63 8.28 -2.75 -10.75
C ASP A 63 7.77 -2.68 -9.29
N ILE A 64 8.65 -2.43 -8.31
CA ILE A 64 8.31 -2.30 -6.88
C ILE A 64 9.00 -1.09 -6.25
N VAL A 65 8.24 -0.33 -5.48
CA VAL A 65 8.73 0.70 -4.55
C VAL A 65 8.17 0.37 -3.17
N TYR A 66 9.01 0.42 -2.15
CA TYR A 66 8.59 0.08 -0.78
C TYR A 66 9.35 0.86 0.29
N TRP A 67 8.71 0.98 1.46
CA TRP A 67 9.27 1.61 2.66
C TRP A 67 9.29 0.57 3.78
N ASP A 68 10.48 0.22 4.28
CA ASP A 68 10.58 -0.70 5.42
C ASP A 68 9.94 -0.04 6.66
N PRO A 69 8.91 -0.67 7.27
CA PRO A 69 8.29 -0.14 8.48
C PRO A 69 9.22 -0.21 9.69
N HIS A 70 10.24 -1.07 9.63
CA HIS A 70 11.19 -1.30 10.73
C HIS A 70 12.57 -0.74 10.37
N PRO A 71 13.26 -0.05 11.29
CA PRO A 71 14.66 0.27 11.11
C PRO A 71 15.47 -1.01 10.89
N GLN A 72 16.42 -0.98 9.96
CA GLN A 72 17.31 -2.11 9.69
C GLN A 72 18.76 -1.74 10.02
N PRO A 73 19.53 -2.63 10.66
CA PRO A 73 19.17 -3.98 11.11
C PRO A 73 18.25 -3.97 12.35
N SER A 74 17.31 -4.92 12.44
CA SER A 74 16.51 -5.17 13.64
C SER A 74 16.21 -6.66 13.84
N ASN A 75 15.40 -6.99 14.85
CA ASN A 75 14.88 -8.34 15.07
C ASN A 75 13.63 -8.64 14.20
N HIS A 76 13.15 -7.66 13.44
CA HIS A 76 12.05 -7.87 12.49
C HIS A 76 12.59 -8.37 11.15
N PRO A 77 11.82 -9.18 10.39
CA PRO A 77 12.17 -9.51 9.02
C PRO A 77 12.45 -8.25 8.19
N CYS A 78 13.48 -8.29 7.36
CA CYS A 78 13.73 -7.20 6.41
C CYS A 78 12.65 -7.22 5.32
N PHE A 79 12.01 -6.07 5.07
CA PHE A 79 10.94 -5.99 4.08
C PHE A 79 11.46 -6.33 2.68
N GLY A 80 12.65 -5.83 2.32
CA GLY A 80 13.29 -6.16 1.03
C GLY A 80 13.47 -7.67 0.82
N SER A 81 13.89 -8.40 1.86
CA SER A 81 14.04 -9.86 1.78
C SER A 81 12.71 -10.57 1.56
N LEU A 82 11.66 -10.19 2.28
CA LEU A 82 10.32 -10.77 2.08
C LEU A 82 9.78 -10.49 0.67
N LEU A 83 10.03 -9.29 0.14
CA LEU A 83 9.65 -8.95 -1.24
C LEU A 83 10.43 -9.76 -2.26
N ILE A 84 11.72 -10.04 -2.04
CA ILE A 84 12.53 -10.92 -2.90
C ILE A 84 11.98 -12.34 -2.89
N ASP A 85 11.71 -12.88 -1.70
CA ASP A 85 11.23 -14.27 -1.53
C ASP A 85 9.89 -14.51 -2.25
N HIS A 86 9.09 -13.46 -2.40
CA HIS A 86 7.76 -13.50 -3.02
C HIS A 86 7.67 -12.73 -4.35
N TYR A 87 8.79 -12.29 -4.93
CA TYR A 87 8.83 -11.27 -6.00
C TYR A 87 7.93 -11.57 -7.21
N SER A 88 7.85 -12.83 -7.64
CA SER A 88 7.01 -13.26 -8.77
C SER A 88 5.57 -13.64 -8.39
N HIS A 89 5.19 -13.52 -7.12
CA HIS A 89 3.91 -13.95 -6.56
C HIS A 89 3.36 -12.93 -5.55
N LEU A 90 3.52 -11.63 -5.81
CA LEU A 90 2.95 -10.56 -4.96
C LEU A 90 1.45 -10.33 -5.24
N ASP A 91 0.67 -11.42 -5.21
CA ASP A 91 -0.78 -11.33 -5.21
C ASP A 91 -1.33 -10.87 -3.85
N VAL A 92 -2.62 -10.53 -3.79
CA VAL A 92 -3.28 -10.05 -2.57
C VAL A 92 -3.14 -11.04 -1.42
N ALA A 93 -3.24 -12.35 -1.69
CA ALA A 93 -3.16 -13.37 -0.65
C ALA A 93 -1.76 -13.42 -0.02
N THR A 94 -0.72 -13.28 -0.85
CA THR A 94 0.68 -13.23 -0.44
C THR A 94 0.99 -11.94 0.30
N ILE A 95 0.53 -10.78 -0.19
CA ILE A 95 0.69 -9.49 0.50
C ILE A 95 0.06 -9.56 1.90
N ILE A 96 -1.15 -10.10 2.02
CA ILE A 96 -1.81 -10.24 3.32
C ILE A 96 -1.01 -11.18 4.22
N ARG A 97 -0.83 -12.44 3.82
CA ARG A 97 -0.36 -13.52 4.71
C ARG A 97 1.14 -13.53 4.94
N ASN A 98 1.92 -13.13 3.94
CA ASN A 98 3.37 -13.31 3.93
C ASN A 98 4.14 -11.99 4.03
N ILE A 99 3.49 -10.86 3.73
CA ILE A 99 4.15 -9.55 3.85
C ILE A 99 3.63 -8.82 5.08
N THR A 100 2.37 -8.39 5.08
CA THR A 100 1.85 -7.50 6.12
C THR A 100 1.75 -8.16 7.49
N SER A 101 1.35 -9.44 7.55
CA SER A 101 1.31 -10.18 8.81
C SER A 101 2.70 -10.43 9.40
N LEU A 102 3.71 -10.76 8.59
CA LEU A 102 5.08 -11.02 9.07
C LEU A 102 5.82 -9.74 9.47
N LEU A 103 5.53 -8.63 8.81
CA LEU A 103 6.06 -7.31 9.16
C LEU A 103 5.26 -6.63 10.27
N GLU A 104 4.15 -7.22 10.73
CA GLU A 104 3.28 -6.64 11.75
C GLU A 104 2.88 -5.18 11.42
N THR A 105 2.58 -4.90 10.15
CA THR A 105 2.31 -3.54 9.66
C THR A 105 0.85 -3.31 9.30
N GLY A 106 0.32 -2.17 9.73
CA GLY A 106 -1.11 -1.84 9.63
C GLY A 106 -1.90 -2.37 10.82
N ASN A 107 -1.54 -1.92 12.03
CA ASN A 107 -2.22 -2.26 13.30
C ASN A 107 -3.73 -1.92 13.26
N THR A 108 -4.05 -0.65 13.06
CA THR A 108 -5.45 -0.17 13.09
C THR A 108 -6.22 -0.45 11.79
N LEU A 109 -5.55 -0.26 10.65
CA LEU A 109 -6.08 -0.48 9.31
C LEU A 109 -5.00 -1.12 8.47
N ASN A 110 -5.32 -2.24 7.85
CA ASN A 110 -4.52 -2.82 6.80
C ASN A 110 -5.32 -2.74 5.49
N LEU A 111 -4.83 -1.97 4.52
CA LEU A 111 -5.50 -1.69 3.24
C LEU A 111 -4.60 -2.12 2.08
N ILE A 112 -5.13 -2.97 1.21
CA ILE A 112 -4.53 -3.35 -0.06
C ILE A 112 -5.45 -2.87 -1.19
N LEU A 113 -4.87 -2.18 -2.16
CA LEU A 113 -5.57 -1.73 -3.37
C LEU A 113 -5.07 -2.56 -4.54
N ASP A 114 -5.95 -3.35 -5.14
CA ASP A 114 -5.68 -4.16 -6.31
C ASP A 114 -6.30 -3.50 -7.53
N TYR A 115 -5.48 -2.77 -8.28
CA TYR A 115 -5.92 -2.08 -9.49
C TYR A 115 -6.21 -3.04 -10.65
N GLY A 116 -5.60 -4.23 -10.68
CA GLY A 116 -5.83 -5.23 -11.72
C GLY A 116 -7.25 -5.80 -11.63
N ASP A 117 -7.69 -6.11 -10.42
CA ASP A 117 -9.04 -6.60 -10.13
C ASP A 117 -10.07 -5.49 -9.86
N ASN A 118 -9.63 -4.22 -9.85
CA ASN A 118 -10.41 -3.07 -9.41
C ASN A 118 -11.11 -3.33 -8.06
N ALA A 119 -10.34 -3.78 -7.07
CA ALA A 119 -10.81 -4.19 -5.76
C ALA A 119 -9.98 -3.57 -4.63
N ALA A 120 -10.62 -3.34 -3.49
CA ALA A 120 -9.95 -2.98 -2.25
C ALA A 120 -10.12 -4.12 -1.23
N TYR A 121 -9.07 -4.40 -0.47
CA TYR A 121 -9.10 -5.37 0.62
C TYR A 121 -8.71 -4.64 1.89
N LEU A 122 -9.58 -4.69 2.90
CA LEU A 122 -9.33 -3.98 4.15
C LEU A 122 -9.67 -4.83 5.37
N ALA A 123 -8.85 -4.67 6.40
CA ALA A 123 -9.12 -5.15 7.74
C ALA A 123 -8.98 -3.98 8.72
N TYR A 124 -9.79 -3.98 9.78
CA TYR A 124 -9.68 -3.05 10.89
C TYR A 124 -9.30 -3.80 12.16
N SER A 125 -8.61 -3.10 13.07
CA SER A 125 -8.36 -3.61 14.41
C SER A 125 -9.69 -3.92 15.12
N ALA A 126 -9.65 -4.91 16.00
CA ALA A 126 -10.79 -5.31 16.80
C ALA A 126 -10.99 -4.38 18.02
N PRO A 127 -12.19 -4.37 18.62
CA PRO A 127 -12.39 -3.77 19.95
C PRO A 127 -11.64 -4.56 21.03
N ASP A 128 -11.55 -4.01 22.25
CA ASP A 128 -10.65 -4.46 23.34
C ASP A 128 -10.83 -5.90 23.87
N ASP A 129 -11.98 -6.56 23.61
CA ASP A 129 -12.22 -7.97 24.00
C ASP A 129 -12.70 -8.80 22.79
N PRO A 130 -11.83 -9.08 21.80
CA PRO A 130 -12.23 -9.79 20.61
C PRO A 130 -12.01 -11.30 20.77
N GLN A 131 -12.95 -12.10 20.24
CA GLN A 131 -12.67 -13.49 19.91
C GLN A 131 -11.82 -13.54 18.62
N GLY A 132 -10.51 -13.27 18.74
CA GLY A 132 -9.56 -13.30 17.64
C GLY A 132 -8.43 -12.29 17.77
N PRO A 133 -7.59 -12.13 16.73
CA PRO A 133 -6.50 -11.15 16.74
C PRO A 133 -7.03 -9.72 16.87
N ILE A 134 -6.34 -8.90 17.69
CA ILE A 134 -6.66 -7.47 17.84
C ILE A 134 -6.23 -6.71 16.59
N GLU A 135 -5.00 -6.93 16.13
CA GLU A 135 -4.39 -6.12 15.05
C GLU A 135 -4.91 -6.48 13.66
N ALA A 136 -5.15 -5.48 12.82
CA ALA A 136 -5.74 -5.65 11.50
C ALA A 136 -4.92 -6.52 10.55
N PHE A 137 -3.59 -6.46 10.62
CA PHE A 137 -2.69 -7.29 9.80
C PHE A 137 -2.81 -8.81 10.07
N ASN A 138 -3.45 -9.21 11.17
CA ASN A 138 -3.72 -10.60 11.52
C ASN A 138 -5.20 -10.99 11.37
N ARG A 139 -6.04 -10.08 10.87
CA ARG A 139 -7.49 -10.28 10.74
C ARG A 139 -7.87 -10.63 9.31
N VAL A 140 -9.09 -11.12 9.14
CA VAL A 140 -9.65 -11.41 7.82
C VAL A 140 -9.97 -10.09 7.12
N HIS A 141 -9.52 -9.95 5.87
CA HIS A 141 -9.83 -8.80 5.02
C HIS A 141 -11.19 -8.95 4.35
N THR A 142 -11.97 -7.87 4.40
CA THR A 142 -13.16 -7.70 3.59
C THR A 142 -12.73 -7.20 2.21
N ARG A 143 -13.16 -7.90 1.16
CA ARG A 143 -13.00 -7.47 -0.24
C ARG A 143 -14.17 -6.58 -0.64
N ILE A 144 -13.86 -5.39 -1.16
CA ILE A 144 -14.79 -4.48 -1.81
C ILE A 144 -14.53 -4.51 -3.31
N ASP A 145 -15.58 -4.77 -4.09
CA ASP A 145 -15.56 -4.62 -5.54
C ASP A 145 -15.80 -3.15 -5.89
N MET A 146 -14.76 -2.44 -6.32
CA MET A 146 -14.85 -1.00 -6.55
C MET A 146 -15.71 -0.66 -7.76
N THR A 147 -15.81 -1.58 -8.73
CA THR A 147 -16.71 -1.41 -9.87
C THR A 147 -18.15 -1.35 -9.42
N LYS A 148 -18.55 -2.28 -8.53
CA LYS A 148 -19.90 -2.31 -7.98
C LYS A 148 -20.17 -1.13 -7.06
N LEU A 149 -19.24 -0.83 -6.15
CA LEU A 149 -19.38 0.27 -5.19
C LEU A 149 -19.66 1.60 -5.90
N PHE A 150 -18.91 1.94 -6.95
CA PHE A 150 -19.09 3.19 -7.68
C PHE A 150 -20.22 3.17 -8.72
N ALA A 151 -20.84 2.00 -8.94
CA ALA A 151 -22.06 1.89 -9.74
C ALA A 151 -23.33 1.99 -8.88
N GLU A 152 -23.21 2.08 -7.54
CA GLU A 152 -24.36 2.24 -6.66
C GLU A 152 -25.08 3.58 -6.94
N PRO A 153 -26.41 3.56 -7.10
CA PRO A 153 -27.18 4.80 -7.20
C PRO A 153 -26.97 5.66 -5.96
N ALA A 154 -26.98 6.99 -6.15
CA ALA A 154 -27.01 7.89 -5.01
C ALA A 154 -28.22 7.55 -4.11
N PRO A 155 -28.07 7.57 -2.77
CA PRO A 155 -29.19 7.28 -1.88
C PRO A 155 -30.34 8.26 -2.18
N HIS A 156 -31.58 7.77 -2.16
CA HIS A 156 -32.71 8.65 -2.33
C HIS A 156 -32.91 9.46 -1.05
N SER A 157 -33.36 10.71 -1.16
CA SER A 157 -33.60 11.59 0.00
C SER A 157 -34.60 11.01 1.01
N GLU A 158 -35.40 10.02 0.59
CA GLU A 158 -36.40 9.34 1.41
C GLU A 158 -35.81 8.19 2.27
N ASP A 159 -34.59 7.74 1.99
CA ASP A 159 -33.93 6.65 2.73
C ASP A 159 -33.35 7.10 4.09
N PHE A 160 -33.41 8.41 4.39
CA PHE A 160 -32.92 9.02 5.62
C PHE A 160 -34.02 9.65 6.49
N ALA A 161 -35.29 9.31 6.23
CA ALA A 161 -36.45 9.79 6.99
C ALA A 161 -36.87 8.82 8.11
#